data_AF-A0A9N9MR84-F1
#
_entry.id   AF-A0A9N9MR84-F1
#
_cell.length_a   1.000
_cell.length_b   1.000
_cell.length_c   1.000
_cell.angle_alpha   90.00
_cell.angle_beta   90.00
_cell.angle_gamma   90.00
#
_symmetry.space_group_name_H-M   'P 1'
#
loop_
_entity.id
_entity.type
_entity.pdbx_description
1 polymer ?
#
loop_
_entity_poly.entity_id
_entity_poly.type
_entity_poly.pdbx_seq_one_letter_code
_entity_poly.pdbx_strand_id
1 'polypeptide(L)' 'MIRRPPTAIELTMDDIIEFEQQRRKVRQEKLEKCISKSCSVFFETGGPKTKTEIHNRIGYNPSNPTTSQ' A
#
# COMPACT_ATOMS: atom_id res chain seq x y z
N MET A 1 -31.17 50.44 -21.45
CA MET A 1 -30.10 49.97 -20.53
C MET A 1 -29.41 48.78 -21.16
N ILE A 2 -28.09 48.82 -21.32
CA ILE A 2 -27.30 47.70 -21.84
C ILE A 2 -26.98 46.75 -20.68
N ARG A 3 -27.19 45.45 -20.88
CA ARG A 3 -26.85 44.41 -19.89
C ARG A 3 -25.41 43.95 -20.07
N ARG A 4 -24.75 43.60 -18.97
CA ARG A 4 -23.42 42.97 -18.99
C ARG A 4 -23.51 41.48 -19.34
N PRO A 5 -22.47 40.89 -19.94
CA PRO A 5 -22.40 39.45 -20.17
C PRO A 5 -22.29 38.67 -18.84
N PRO A 6 -22.69 37.39 -18.83
CA PRO A 6 -22.50 36.50 -17.70
C PRO A 6 -21.01 36.18 -17.48
N THR A 7 -20.66 35.88 -16.24
CA THR A 7 -19.29 35.48 -15.88
C THR A 7 -19.04 34.03 -16.27
N ALA A 8 -17.91 33.74 -16.90
CA ALA A 8 -17.45 32.38 -17.19
C ALA A 8 -16.57 31.85 -16.05
N ILE A 9 -16.67 30.55 -15.76
CA ILE A 9 -15.77 29.85 -14.85
C ILE A 9 -14.61 29.31 -15.67
N GLU A 10 -13.37 29.61 -15.26
CA GLU A 10 -12.15 29.15 -15.91
C GLU A 10 -11.44 28.13 -15.05
N LEU A 11 -10.65 27.25 -15.70
CA LEU A 11 -9.80 26.30 -15.00
C LEU A 11 -8.54 27.00 -14.50
N THR A 12 -8.24 26.77 -13.23
CA THR A 12 -7.13 27.40 -12.51
C THR A 12 -6.08 26.38 -12.11
N MET A 13 -4.95 26.85 -11.58
CA MET A 13 -3.92 25.97 -11.03
C MET A 13 -4.39 25.22 -9.77
N ASP A 14 -5.39 25.75 -9.07
CA ASP A 14 -5.94 25.12 -7.87
C ASP A 14 -6.65 23.80 -8.22
N ASP A 15 -7.29 23.73 -9.39
CA ASP A 15 -7.95 22.51 -9.88
C ASP A 15 -6.95 21.36 -10.10
N ILE A 16 -5.70 21.68 -10.44
CA ILE A 16 -4.63 20.70 -10.58
C ILE A 16 -4.25 20.11 -9.22
N ILE A 17 -4.21 20.97 -8.19
CA ILE A 17 -3.90 20.55 -6.81
C ILE A 17 -5.01 19.64 -6.30
N GLU A 18 -6.27 20.00 -6.53
CA GLU A 18 -7.43 19.17 -6.16
C GLU A 18 -7.36 17.79 -6.82
N PHE A 19 -7.10 17.73 -8.13
CA PHE A 19 -6.94 16.49 -8.86
C PHE A 19 -5.82 15.61 -8.27
N GLU A 20 -4.66 16.19 -7.97
CA GLU A 20 -3.53 15.46 -7.38
C GLU A 20 -3.86 14.91 -6.00
N GLN A 21 -4.58 15.67 -5.17
CA GLN A 21 -5.06 15.21 -3.87
C GLN A 21 -6.02 14.03 -4.01
N GLN A 22 -6.99 14.12 -4.93
CA GLN A 22 -7.93 13.04 -5.19
C GLN A 22 -7.23 11.79 -5.71
N ARG A 23 -6.26 11.96 -6.62
CA ARG A 23 -5.44 10.86 -7.15
C ARG A 23 -4.67 10.14 -6.05
N ARG A 24 -4.14 10.86 -5.06
CA ARG A 24 -3.45 10.28 -3.90
C ARG A 24 -4.42 9.49 -3.02
N LYS A 25 -5.60 10.03 -2.72
CA LYS A 25 -6.65 9.36 -1.94
C LYS A 25 -7.05 8.02 -2.58
N VAL A 26 -7.34 8.02 -3.87
CA VAL A 26 -7.72 6.79 -4.61
C VAL A 26 -6.60 5.75 -4.58
N ARG A 27 -5.32 6.17 -4.66
CA ARG A 27 -4.18 5.24 -4.53
C ARG A 27 -4.09 4.65 -3.13
N GLN A 28 -4.30 5.44 -2.08
CA GLN A 28 -4.30 4.97 -0.70
C GLN A 28 -5.43 3.98 -0.44
N GLU A 29 -6.67 4.30 -0.84
CA GLU A 29 -7.82 3.39 -0.71
C GLU A 29 -7.60 2.05 -1.42
N LYS A 30 -7.00 2.08 -2.63
CA LYS A 30 -6.65 0.86 -3.36
C LYS A 30 -5.58 0.03 -2.63
N LEU A 31 -4.59 0.69 -2.04
CA LEU A 31 -3.54 0.03 -1.28
C LEU A 31 -4.10 -0.60 0.00
N GLU A 32 -4.90 0.13 0.78
CA GLU A 32 -5.57 -0.36 1.98
C GLU A 32 -6.46 -1.57 1.65
N LYS A 33 -7.26 -1.48 0.59
CA LYS A 33 -8.11 -2.59 0.14
C LYS A 33 -7.30 -3.81 -0.31
N CYS A 34 -6.10 -3.62 -0.87
CA CYS A 34 -5.19 -4.71 -1.21
C CYS A 34 -4.58 -5.34 0.05
N ILE A 35 -4.13 -4.51 1.01
CA ILE A 35 -3.55 -4.97 2.27
C ILE A 35 -4.58 -5.75 3.08
N SER A 36 -5.81 -5.25 3.25
CA SER A 36 -6.88 -5.96 3.97
C SER A 36 -7.21 -7.32 3.34
N LYS A 37 -7.18 -7.43 2.00
CA LYS A 37 -7.39 -8.71 1.30
C LYS A 37 -6.19 -9.65 1.42
N SER A 38 -4.97 -9.12 1.49
CA SER A 38 -3.76 -9.94 1.64
C SER A 38 -3.56 -10.44 3.08
N CYS A 39 -3.96 -9.66 4.09
CA CYS A 39 -3.83 -10.04 5.49
C CYS A 39 -4.80 -11.16 5.92
N SER A 40 -5.96 -11.32 5.27
CA SER A 40 -6.87 -12.41 5.65
C SER A 40 -6.35 -13.80 5.27
N VAL A 41 -5.42 -13.91 4.31
CA VAL A 41 -4.89 -15.19 3.84
C VAL A 41 -3.70 -15.68 4.69
N PHE A 42 -3.03 -14.80 5.45
CA PHE A 42 -1.86 -15.16 6.24
C PHE A 42 -2.14 -15.60 7.67
N PHE A 43 -3.34 -15.33 8.21
CA PHE A 43 -3.65 -15.58 9.63
C PHE A 43 -4.57 -16.79 9.89
N GLU A 44 -5.19 -17.39 8.87
CA GLU A 44 -6.22 -18.42 9.09
C GLU A 44 -5.73 -19.88 9.07
N THR A 45 -4.45 -20.18 8.81
CA THR A 45 -4.02 -21.59 8.70
C THR A 45 -2.68 -21.88 9.38
N GLY A 46 -2.77 -22.42 10.59
CA GLY A 46 -1.68 -23.10 11.28
C GLY A 46 -1.12 -22.28 12.44
N GLY A 47 -1.08 -22.91 13.62
CA GLY A 47 -0.48 -22.36 14.83
C GLY A 47 1.01 -21.99 14.68
N PRO A 48 1.73 -21.74 15.78
CA PRO A 48 3.11 -21.25 15.71
C PRO A 48 3.98 -22.16 14.82
N LYS A 49 4.47 -21.60 13.71
CA LYS A 49 5.35 -22.29 12.76
C LYS A 49 6.64 -22.67 13.48
N THR A 50 7.14 -23.86 13.19
CA THR A 50 8.40 -24.32 13.77
C THR A 50 9.58 -23.51 13.23
N LYS A 51 10.65 -23.33 14.02
CA LYS A 51 11.83 -22.54 13.60
C LYS A 51 12.43 -23.07 12.28
N THR A 52 12.41 -24.39 12.09
CA THR A 52 12.86 -25.06 10.87
C THR A 52 12.01 -24.69 9.66
N GLU A 53 10.68 -24.65 9.80
CA GLU A 53 9.76 -24.20 8.73
C GLU A 53 10.04 -22.75 8.32
N ILE A 54 10.32 -21.88 9.30
CA ILE A 54 10.66 -20.47 9.06
C ILE A 54 11.98 -20.38 8.29
N HIS A 55 13.02 -21.09 8.74
CA HIS A 55 14.35 -21.09 8.11
C HIS A 55 14.28 -21.55 6.64
N ASN A 56 13.54 -22.64 6.37
CA ASN A 56 13.34 -23.16 5.02
C ASN A 56 12.58 -22.17 4.12
N ARG A 57 11.58 -21.45 4.67
CA ARG A 57 10.80 -20.45 3.93
C ARG A 57 11.62 -19.22 3.52
N ILE A 58 12.54 -18.78 4.38
CA ILE A 58 13.34 -17.57 4.14
C ILE A 58 14.72 -17.89 3.51
N GLY A 59 15.00 -19.15 3.20
CA GLY A 59 16.30 -19.59 2.65
C GLY A 59 17.46 -19.36 3.62
N TYR A 60 17.19 -19.24 4.92
CA TYR A 60 18.21 -19.01 5.93
C TYR A 60 18.78 -20.36 6.37
N ASN A 61 20.05 -20.58 6.07
CA ASN A 61 20.80 -21.73 6.57
C ASN A 61 21.72 -21.25 7.71
N PRO A 62 21.37 -21.46 8.99
CA PRO A 62 22.28 -21.17 10.08
C PRO A 62 23.51 -22.07 9.92
N SER A 63 24.61 -21.51 9.42
CA SER A 63 25.93 -22.13 9.54
C SER A 63 26.20 -22.27 11.04
N ASN A 64 26.21 -23.50 11.55
CA ASN A 64 26.58 -23.78 12.94
C ASN A 64 28.07 -23.40 13.09
N PRO A 65 28.46 -22.34 13.83
CA PRO A 65 29.85 -22.11 14.15
C PRO A 65 30.15 -22.89 15.42
N THR A 66 30.16 -24.22 15.32
CA THR A 66 30.69 -25.08 16.38
C THR A 66 31.57 -26.12 15.72
N THR A 67 32.86 -26.10 16.08
CA THR A 67 33.97 -26.97 15.62
C THR A 67 34.94 -26.27 14.67
N SER A 68 35.70 -25.33 15.23
CA SER A 68 37.13 -25.21 14.89
C SER A 68 37.88 -25.65 16.14
N GLN A 69 38.71 -26.69 15.95
CA GLN A 69 39.56 -27.31 16.96
C GLN A 69 40.59 -26.34 17.54
#